data_AF-A0A143Y1R7-F1
#
_entry.id   AF-A0A143Y1R7-F1
#
_cell.length_a   1.000
_cell.length_b   1.000
_cell.length_c   1.000
_cell.angle_alpha   90.00
_cell.angle_beta   90.00
_cell.angle_gamma   90.00
#
_symmetry.space_group_name_H-M   'P 1'
#
loop_
_entity.id
_entity.type
_entity.pdbx_description
1 polymer ?
#
loop_
_entity_poly.entity_id
_entity_poly.type
_entity_poly.pdbx_seq_one_letter_code
_entity_poly.pdbx_strand_id
1 'polypeptide(L)'
;MNDRPESLSKAEKIHSSGSGHTHNGASGHSHGHSHENVQNLSHGHTHTETKAVVNRLSRAIGHLESVKRMVENGQDCSDVLIQLAAVRSALTNTGKIILKDHLDHCIVDAVEHNDMESLEQFKKAIEQFIK
;
A
#
# COMPACT_ATOMS: atom_id res chain seq x y z
N MET A 1 -15.70 -54.08 24.66
CA MET A 1 -16.45 -53.73 25.88
C MET A 1 -16.09 -52.28 26.19
N ASN A 2 -16.89 -51.35 25.68
CA ASN A 2 -17.91 -50.59 26.43
C ASN A 2 -17.20 -49.50 27.29
N ASP A 3 -17.42 -48.20 27.13
CA ASP A 3 -18.58 -47.45 26.63
C ASP A 3 -18.15 -46.08 26.05
N ARG A 4 -18.82 -45.65 24.97
CA ARG A 4 -19.28 -44.25 24.79
C ARG A 4 -20.72 -44.23 25.33
N PRO A 5 -21.30 -43.12 25.80
CA PRO A 5 -21.49 -41.95 24.93
C PRO A 5 -21.67 -40.57 25.62
N GLU A 6 -21.94 -39.56 24.76
CA GLU A 6 -22.67 -38.29 25.05
C GLU A 6 -21.96 -37.20 25.87
N SER A 7 -22.01 -35.90 25.56
CA SER A 7 -22.78 -35.13 24.56
C SER A 7 -22.39 -33.63 24.63
N LEU A 8 -22.91 -32.85 23.66
CA LEU A 8 -23.15 -31.39 23.65
C LEU A 8 -21.96 -30.47 23.26
N SER A 9 -21.90 -29.88 22.06
CA SER A 9 -22.78 -28.88 21.43
C SER A 9 -22.45 -27.42 21.82
N LYS A 10 -21.97 -26.68 20.81
CA LYS A 10 -22.24 -25.26 20.50
C LYS A 10 -21.47 -24.16 21.26
N ALA A 11 -20.66 -23.40 20.51
CA ALA A 11 -20.95 -22.00 20.17
C ALA A 11 -19.77 -21.35 19.41
N GLU A 12 -19.97 -21.11 18.13
CA GLU A 12 -19.18 -20.21 17.29
C GLU A 12 -19.16 -18.79 17.89
N LYS A 13 -17.96 -18.23 18.14
CA LYS A 13 -17.81 -16.82 18.49
C LYS A 13 -17.69 -15.99 17.21
N ILE A 14 -18.82 -15.46 16.77
CA ILE A 14 -18.90 -14.39 15.78
C ILE A 14 -18.46 -13.09 16.47
N HIS A 15 -17.28 -12.58 16.14
CA HIS A 15 -16.87 -11.23 16.55
C HIS A 15 -17.51 -10.20 15.60
N SER A 16 -18.70 -9.72 15.97
CA SER A 16 -19.29 -8.49 15.43
C SER A 16 -18.89 -7.33 16.33
N SER A 17 -17.98 -6.47 15.85
CA SER A 17 -17.67 -5.19 16.50
C SER A 17 -18.10 -4.04 15.59
N GLY A 18 -19.42 -3.87 15.44
CA GLY A 18 -20.02 -2.63 14.98
C GLY A 18 -20.15 -1.66 16.16
N SER A 19 -19.30 -0.64 16.21
CA SER A 19 -19.35 0.39 17.25
C SER A 19 -20.41 1.44 16.90
N GLY A 20 -21.68 1.13 17.18
CA GLY A 20 -22.78 2.10 17.13
C GLY A 20 -22.87 2.86 18.46
N HIS A 21 -22.69 4.17 18.43
CA HIS A 21 -22.93 5.04 19.58
C HIS A 21 -24.26 5.78 19.39
N THR A 22 -25.06 5.88 20.45
CA THR A 22 -26.36 6.57 20.44
C THR A 22 -26.22 7.92 21.15
N HIS A 23 -26.66 9.00 20.50
CA HIS A 23 -26.83 10.30 21.15
C HIS A 23 -28.33 10.58 21.35
N ASN A 24 -28.75 10.73 22.61
CA ASN A 24 -30.10 11.17 22.95
C ASN A 24 -30.20 12.69 22.79
N GLY A 25 -30.64 13.15 21.63
CA GLY A 25 -31.04 14.52 21.36
C GLY A 25 -32.53 14.58 21.03
N ALA A 26 -33.28 15.36 21.80
CA ALA A 26 -34.71 15.57 21.60
C ALA A 26 -34.97 16.46 20.36
N SER A 27 -35.02 15.84 19.18
CA SER A 27 -35.78 16.30 18.00
C SER A 27 -35.67 15.24 16.91
N GLY A 28 -36.79 14.59 16.60
CA GLY A 28 -36.83 13.48 15.65
C GLY A 28 -36.64 13.94 14.22
N HIS A 29 -35.48 13.64 13.63
CA HIS A 29 -35.25 13.50 12.20
C HIS A 29 -34.24 12.35 11.99
N SER A 30 -34.72 11.21 11.49
CA SER A 30 -33.89 10.06 11.13
C SER A 30 -33.39 10.24 9.70
N HIS A 31 -32.11 10.57 9.52
CA HIS A 31 -31.43 10.47 8.23
C HIS A 31 -30.46 9.28 8.28
N GLY A 32 -30.84 8.19 7.62
CA GLY A 32 -29.97 7.04 7.41
C GLY A 32 -29.04 7.32 6.24
N HIS A 33 -27.80 7.72 6.53
CA HIS A 33 -26.75 7.75 5.52
C HIS A 33 -26.06 6.40 5.48
N SER A 34 -26.26 5.66 4.39
CA SER A 34 -25.42 4.53 4.01
C SER A 34 -24.07 5.07 3.57
N HIS A 35 -23.06 4.95 4.44
CA HIS A 35 -21.69 5.07 3.98
C HIS A 35 -21.34 3.77 3.23
N GLU A 36 -21.27 3.86 1.91
CA GLU A 36 -20.54 2.88 1.11
C GLU A 36 -19.13 2.80 1.67
N ASN A 37 -18.83 1.67 2.31
CA ASN A 37 -17.49 1.34 2.74
C ASN A 37 -16.71 0.98 1.48
N VAL A 38 -16.11 1.99 0.84
CA VAL A 38 -15.01 1.78 -0.10
C VAL A 38 -13.85 1.26 0.75
N GLN A 39 -13.85 -0.05 0.97
CA GLN A 39 -12.72 -0.75 1.56
C GLN A 39 -11.60 -0.64 0.55
N ASN A 40 -10.81 0.42 0.71
CA ASN A 40 -9.49 0.52 0.11
C ASN A 40 -8.69 -0.66 0.68
N LEU A 41 -8.73 -1.79 -0.02
CA LEU A 41 -8.12 -3.06 0.37
C LEU A 41 -6.61 -2.95 0.16
N SER A 42 -6.00 -2.07 0.93
CA SER A 42 -4.57 -2.01 1.12
C SER A 42 -4.19 -3.27 1.91
N HIS A 43 -3.83 -4.33 1.19
CA HIS A 43 -3.18 -5.48 1.78
C HIS A 43 -1.89 -4.98 2.44
N GLY A 44 -1.93 -4.78 3.75
CA GLY A 44 -0.82 -4.24 4.53
C GLY A 44 0.24 -5.30 4.76
N HIS A 45 1.08 -5.56 3.77
CA HIS A 45 2.30 -6.35 3.96
C HIS A 45 3.43 -5.45 4.48
N THR A 46 4.11 -5.90 5.51
CA THR A 46 5.36 -5.26 5.98
C THR A 46 6.47 -5.62 5.02
N HIS A 47 6.79 -4.69 4.11
CA HIS A 47 7.90 -4.83 3.18
C HIS A 47 9.23 -4.95 3.95
N THR A 48 9.94 -6.06 3.78
CA THR A 48 11.23 -6.33 4.45
C THR A 48 12.24 -5.22 4.15
N GLU A 49 12.12 -4.60 2.98
CA GLU A 49 12.98 -3.54 2.49
C GLU A 49 12.51 -2.10 2.83
N THR A 50 11.47 -1.93 3.67
CA THR A 50 10.87 -0.59 3.95
C THR A 50 11.92 0.47 4.31
N LYS A 51 12.81 0.15 5.25
CA LYS A 51 13.88 1.09 5.68
C LYS A 51 14.86 1.42 4.56
N ALA A 52 15.19 0.43 3.74
CA ALA A 52 16.13 0.59 2.65
C ALA A 52 15.52 1.44 1.51
N VAL A 53 14.23 1.27 1.23
CA VAL A 53 13.46 2.11 0.29
C VAL A 53 13.41 3.55 0.79
N VAL A 54 13.03 3.77 2.06
CA VAL A 54 13.00 5.12 2.66
C VAL A 54 14.36 5.82 2.55
N ASN A 55 15.46 5.13 2.89
CA ASN A 55 16.81 5.69 2.78
C ASN A 55 17.18 6.08 1.34
N ARG A 56 16.75 5.31 0.34
CA ARG A 56 17.00 5.62 -1.08
C ARG A 56 16.18 6.84 -1.54
N LEU A 57 14.92 6.92 -1.11
CA LEU A 57 14.07 8.08 -1.37
C LEU A 57 14.66 9.35 -0.73
N SER A 58 15.13 9.30 0.52
CA SER A 58 15.77 10.44 1.18
C SER A 58 16.99 10.95 0.41
N ARG A 59 17.80 10.05 -0.17
CA ARG A 59 18.94 10.42 -1.02
C ARG A 59 18.49 11.07 -2.32
N ALA A 60 17.46 10.51 -2.97
CA ALA A 60 16.90 11.07 -4.20
C ALA A 60 16.32 12.48 -3.98
N ILE A 61 15.68 12.72 -2.82
CA ILE A 61 15.19 14.04 -2.41
C ILE A 61 16.36 15.03 -2.28
N GLY A 62 17.44 14.65 -1.58
CA GLY A 62 18.62 15.52 -1.46
C GLY A 62 19.28 15.85 -2.81
N HIS A 63 19.31 14.89 -3.74
CA HIS A 63 19.78 15.16 -5.10
C HIS A 63 18.87 16.14 -5.84
N LEU A 64 17.56 15.99 -5.71
CA LEU A 64 16.59 16.89 -6.33
C LEU A 64 16.66 18.31 -5.75
N GLU A 65 16.86 18.44 -4.44
CA GLU A 65 17.11 19.73 -3.79
C GLU A 65 18.39 20.39 -4.32
N SER A 66 19.44 19.61 -4.57
CA SER A 66 20.65 20.12 -5.20
C SER A 66 20.36 20.63 -6.62
N VAL A 67 19.64 19.85 -7.44
CA VAL A 67 19.24 20.27 -8.80
C VAL A 67 18.44 21.57 -8.77
N LYS A 68 17.49 21.69 -7.84
CA LYS A 68 16.73 22.94 -7.64
C LYS A 68 17.66 24.13 -7.40
N ARG A 69 18.65 23.99 -6.51
CA ARG A 69 19.63 25.05 -6.23
C ARG A 69 20.49 25.38 -7.46
N MET A 70 20.82 24.39 -8.29
CA MET A 70 21.56 24.63 -9.55
C MET A 70 20.78 25.55 -10.47
N VAL A 71 19.46 25.34 -10.59
CA VAL A 71 18.56 26.17 -11.39
C VAL A 71 18.43 27.58 -10.80
N GLU A 72 18.22 27.69 -9.48
CA GLU A 72 18.12 28.98 -8.79
C GLU A 72 19.39 29.83 -8.93
N ASN A 73 20.56 29.17 -8.97
CA ASN A 73 21.85 29.83 -9.14
C ASN A 73 22.22 30.10 -10.61
N GLY A 74 21.39 29.71 -11.58
CA GLY A 74 21.66 29.90 -12.99
C GLY A 74 22.85 29.09 -13.52
N GLN A 75 23.06 27.87 -13.01
CA GLN A 75 24.11 26.96 -13.51
C GLN A 75 23.81 26.48 -14.95
N ASP A 76 24.85 25.92 -15.61
CA ASP A 76 24.75 25.45 -16.99
C ASP A 76 23.63 24.43 -17.18
N CYS A 77 22.85 24.62 -18.26
CA CYS A 77 21.70 23.77 -18.57
C CYS A 77 22.10 22.30 -18.77
N SER A 78 23.28 22.04 -19.34
CA SER A 78 23.77 20.68 -19.58
C SER A 78 24.07 19.97 -18.26
N ASP A 79 24.71 20.68 -17.32
CA ASP A 79 25.00 20.14 -15.98
C ASP A 79 23.71 19.85 -15.21
N VAL A 80 22.72 20.74 -15.27
CA VAL A 80 21.40 20.53 -14.67
C VAL A 80 20.73 19.27 -15.26
N LEU A 81 20.77 19.09 -16.58
CA LEU A 81 20.19 17.91 -17.24
C LEU A 81 20.89 16.61 -16.83
N ILE A 82 22.21 16.62 -16.68
CA ILE A 82 22.98 15.46 -16.20
C ILE A 82 22.56 15.09 -14.77
N GLN A 83 22.46 16.07 -13.87
CA GLN A 83 22.04 15.80 -12.49
C GLN A 83 20.58 15.34 -12.40
N LEU A 84 19.69 15.91 -13.23
CA LEU A 84 18.31 15.45 -13.32
C LEU A 84 18.20 13.99 -13.81
N ALA A 85 19.04 13.59 -14.77
CA ALA A 85 19.13 12.19 -15.22
C ALA A 85 19.62 11.26 -14.10
N ALA A 86 20.53 11.71 -13.23
CA ALA A 86 20.95 10.96 -12.05
C ALA A 86 19.82 10.77 -11.05
N VAL A 87 18.99 11.81 -10.80
CA VAL A 87 17.78 11.70 -9.96
C VAL A 87 16.82 10.68 -10.55
N ARG A 88 16.53 10.77 -11.86
CA ARG A 88 15.66 9.80 -12.54
C ARG A 88 16.15 8.37 -12.35
N SER A 89 17.44 8.13 -12.55
CA SER A 89 18.06 6.81 -12.34
C SER A 89 17.90 6.31 -10.90
N ALA A 90 18.09 7.17 -9.91
CA ALA A 90 17.88 6.82 -8.50
C ALA A 90 16.43 6.41 -8.20
N LEU A 91 15.46 7.13 -8.77
CA LEU A 91 14.02 6.80 -8.64
C LEU A 91 13.69 5.48 -9.33
N THR A 92 14.17 5.26 -10.56
CA THR A 92 13.97 3.99 -11.28
C THR A 92 14.56 2.81 -10.50
N ASN A 93 15.75 2.95 -9.94
CA ASN A 93 16.37 1.88 -9.15
C ASN A 93 15.61 1.61 -7.84
N THR A 94 15.06 2.64 -7.21
CA THR A 94 14.23 2.47 -6.01
C THR A 94 12.92 1.75 -6.34
N GLY A 95 12.26 2.14 -7.45
CA GLY A 95 11.04 1.48 -7.91
C GLY A 95 11.26 0.01 -8.27
N LYS A 96 12.40 -0.35 -8.88
CA LYS A 96 12.77 -1.75 -9.14
C LYS A 96 12.84 -2.60 -7.86
N ILE A 97 13.30 -2.02 -6.76
CA ILE A 97 13.42 -2.73 -5.48
C ILE A 97 12.04 -2.96 -4.87
N ILE A 98 11.18 -1.94 -4.88
CA ILE A 98 9.78 -2.07 -4.45
C ILE A 98 9.07 -3.14 -5.30
N LEU A 99 9.26 -3.09 -6.61
CA LEU A 99 8.67 -4.04 -7.54
C LEU A 99 9.08 -5.49 -7.21
N LYS A 100 10.39 -5.72 -7.02
CA LYS A 100 10.90 -7.04 -6.65
C LYS A 100 10.29 -7.53 -5.32
N ASP A 101 10.28 -6.68 -4.30
CA ASP A 101 9.76 -7.03 -2.98
C ASP A 101 8.25 -7.37 -3.03
N HIS A 102 7.49 -6.68 -3.89
CA HIS A 102 6.07 -6.98 -4.11
C HIS A 102 5.85 -8.27 -4.92
N LEU A 103 6.70 -8.55 -5.91
CA LEU A 103 6.66 -9.82 -6.66
C LEU A 103 6.91 -11.02 -5.73
N ASP A 104 7.89 -10.91 -4.84
CA ASP A 104 8.32 -12.00 -3.96
C ASP A 104 7.30 -12.33 -2.86
N HIS A 105 6.34 -11.43 -2.56
CA HIS A 105 5.38 -11.60 -1.46
C HIS A 105 3.92 -11.62 -1.93
N CYS A 106 3.52 -10.69 -2.79
CA CYS A 106 2.09 -10.45 -3.04
C CYS A 106 1.54 -11.29 -4.19
N ILE A 107 2.37 -11.60 -5.20
CA ILE A 107 1.94 -12.49 -6.29
C ILE A 107 1.77 -13.92 -5.81
N VAL A 108 2.69 -14.39 -4.95
CA VAL A 108 2.62 -15.76 -4.41
C VAL A 108 1.30 -15.95 -3.66
N ASP A 109 1.00 -15.03 -2.74
CA ASP A 109 -0.24 -15.05 -1.97
C ASP A 109 -1.49 -14.89 -2.85
N ALA A 110 -1.47 -13.98 -3.83
CA ALA A 110 -2.61 -13.76 -4.71
C ALA A 110 -2.94 -14.99 -5.58
N VAL A 111 -1.92 -15.72 -6.05
CA VAL A 111 -2.10 -16.96 -6.82
C VAL A 111 -2.66 -18.08 -5.93
N GLU A 112 -2.17 -18.22 -4.70
CA GLU A 112 -2.68 -19.22 -3.76
C GLU A 112 -4.15 -18.99 -3.40
N HIS A 113 -4.58 -17.73 -3.31
CA HIS A 113 -5.93 -17.35 -2.90
C HIS A 113 -6.88 -17.05 -4.08
N ASN A 114 -6.44 -17.22 -5.33
CA ASN A 114 -7.18 -16.84 -6.55
C ASN A 114 -7.64 -15.36 -6.56
N ASP A 115 -6.85 -14.47 -5.98
CA ASP A 115 -7.12 -13.02 -5.97
C ASP A 115 -6.65 -12.37 -7.27
N MET A 116 -7.47 -12.55 -8.31
CA MET A 116 -7.21 -11.99 -9.65
C MET A 116 -7.35 -10.46 -9.68
N GLU A 117 -8.06 -9.85 -8.72
CA GLU A 117 -8.24 -8.41 -8.66
C GLU A 117 -6.93 -7.72 -8.25
N SER A 118 -6.29 -8.19 -7.19
CA SER A 118 -4.99 -7.68 -6.75
C SER A 118 -3.93 -7.79 -7.85
N LEU A 119 -3.94 -8.89 -8.62
CA LEU A 119 -3.01 -9.09 -9.73
C LEU A 119 -3.21 -8.06 -10.86
N GLU A 120 -4.45 -7.76 -11.25
CA GLU A 120 -4.74 -6.75 -12.27
C GLU A 120 -4.38 -5.34 -11.81
N GLN A 121 -4.62 -5.00 -10.54
CA GLN A 121 -4.20 -3.72 -9.96
C GLN A 121 -2.68 -3.57 -10.00
N PHE A 122 -1.95 -4.63 -9.64
CA PHE A 122 -0.49 -4.64 -9.68
C PHE A 122 0.05 -4.52 -11.12
N LYS A 123 -0.53 -5.26 -12.07
CA LYS A 123 -0.18 -5.15 -13.50
C LYS A 123 -0.31 -3.71 -14.01
N LYS A 124 -1.40 -3.02 -13.64
CA LYS A 124 -1.61 -1.61 -13.98
C LYS A 124 -0.52 -0.71 -13.40
N ALA A 125 -0.11 -0.95 -12.15
CA ALA A 125 0.97 -0.19 -11.52
C ALA A 125 2.31 -0.39 -12.25
N ILE A 126 2.62 -1.62 -12.69
CA ILE A 126 3.82 -1.92 -13.49
C ILE A 126 3.79 -1.15 -14.82
N GLU A 127 2.68 -1.21 -15.56
CA GLU A 127 2.55 -0.53 -16.85
C GLU A 127 2.80 0.98 -16.71
N GLN A 128 2.34 1.59 -15.63
CA GLN A 128 2.59 3.00 -15.34
C GLN A 128 4.05 3.29 -14.96
N PHE A 129 4.73 2.36 -14.29
CA PHE A 129 6.13 2.54 -13.87
C PHE A 129 7.14 2.39 -15.01
N ILE A 130 6.84 1.56 -16.01
CA ILE A 130 7.73 1.32 -17.17
C ILE A 130 7.61 2.43 -18.22
N LYS A 131 6.47 3.13 -18.26
CA LYS A 131 6.18 4.22 -19.19
C LYS A 131 7.05 5.45 -18.92
#